data_AF-A0AAV2I4W0-F1
#
_entry.id   AF-A0AAV2I4W0-F1
#
_cell.length_a   1.000
_cell.length_b   1.000
_cell.length_c   1.000
_cell.angle_alpha   90.00
_cell.angle_beta   90.00
_cell.angle_gamma   90.00
#
_symmetry.space_group_name_H-M   'P 1'
#
loop_
_entity.id
_entity.type
_entity.pdbx_description
1 polymer ?
#
loop_
_entity_poly.entity_id
_entity_poly.type
_entity_poly.pdbx_seq_one_letter_code
_entity_poly.pdbx_strand_id
1 'polypeptide(L)'
;MAGVQCLRSIGYRNSSAFYSFRTPRTRGTYYFSHSTTLLHDHILKGKVVKIGCASGFWGDTACAAPQLIYGAKLNYIIFDYLSEITMSLLTAGRRKAPEMGYAPDFVQVSVAPFIKDIKSKGVKLISNAGGINPGGCAEALRKICKTEGVDLKIAVVKGDDLMSQVRELQRLGITEMSSGEPFPEHLHSMNAYLGAGPIAQALSMGADIVLTGRCADSAMALAPLIHEFGWTMDQFDRLAAGSLAGHLIECGAQVTGGIFTDWHLVEEW
;
A
#
# COMPACT_ATOMS: atom_id res chain seq x y z
N MET A 1 9.04 8.51 -4.77
CA MET A 1 9.33 9.38 -3.60
C MET A 1 8.86 8.61 -2.39
N ALA A 2 9.75 8.12 -1.55
CA ALA A 2 9.39 7.11 -0.55
C ALA A 2 8.83 7.74 0.73
N GLY A 3 7.59 7.41 1.09
CA GLY A 3 6.98 7.78 2.36
C GLY A 3 7.31 6.75 3.44
N VAL A 4 7.79 7.19 4.61
CA VAL A 4 7.94 6.34 5.80
C VAL A 4 7.05 6.91 6.89
N GLN A 5 6.13 6.10 7.41
CA GLN A 5 5.35 6.49 8.57
C GLN A 5 5.41 5.41 9.65
N CYS A 6 5.49 5.89 10.87
CA CYS A 6 5.70 5.10 12.07
C CYS A 6 4.37 5.06 12.82
N LEU A 7 3.75 3.89 12.93
CA LEU A 7 2.44 3.72 13.55
C LEU A 7 2.58 2.96 14.87
N ARG A 8 1.97 3.50 15.93
CA ARG A 8 1.96 2.95 17.29
C ARG A 8 0.54 2.90 17.82
N SER A 9 0.20 1.82 18.53
CA SER A 9 -1.06 1.73 19.27
C SER A 9 -1.00 2.63 20.51
N ILE A 10 -1.91 3.59 20.63
CA ILE A 10 -2.04 4.46 21.81
C ILE A 10 -3.01 3.78 22.78
N GLY A 11 -2.52 3.40 23.97
CA GLY A 11 -3.38 2.98 25.07
C GLY A 11 -4.15 4.19 25.58
N TYR A 12 -5.48 4.18 25.44
CA TYR A 12 -6.35 5.23 25.98
C TYR A 12 -6.24 5.28 27.51
N ARG A 13 -5.73 6.40 28.04
CA ARG A 13 -6.15 6.91 29.35
C ARG A 13 -6.72 8.30 29.14
N ASN A 14 -7.93 8.49 29.66
CA ASN A 14 -8.67 9.73 29.71
C ASN A 14 -7.80 10.94 30.04
N SER A 15 -7.77 11.93 29.13
CA SER A 15 -7.69 13.34 29.52
C SER A 15 -7.89 14.24 28.29
N SER A 16 -9.05 14.89 28.28
CA SER A 16 -9.34 16.26 27.81
C SER A 16 -8.78 16.75 26.47
N ALA A 17 -9.72 17.09 25.59
CA ALA A 17 -9.58 17.86 24.36
C ALA A 17 -8.71 19.12 24.50
N PHE A 18 -7.92 19.42 23.46
CA PHE A 18 -7.50 20.78 23.14
C PHE A 18 -7.49 20.98 21.63
N TYR A 19 -8.46 21.77 21.15
CA TYR A 19 -8.36 22.51 19.88
C TYR A 19 -7.60 23.82 20.15
N SER A 20 -6.74 24.25 19.24
CA SER A 20 -6.32 25.65 19.16
C SER A 20 -5.95 26.04 17.73
N PHE A 21 -6.87 26.74 17.07
CA PHE A 21 -6.54 27.66 15.98
C PHE A 21 -5.97 28.95 16.56
N ARG A 22 -4.87 29.47 15.99
CA ARG A 22 -4.53 30.90 16.05
C ARG A 22 -3.49 31.26 14.98
N THR A 23 -3.89 32.07 14.01
CA THR A 23 -3.02 33.09 13.40
C THR A 23 -3.23 34.39 14.20
N PRO A 24 -2.19 35.24 14.38
CA PRO A 24 -1.96 36.33 13.44
C PRO A 24 -0.48 36.71 13.20
N ARG A 25 -0.25 37.42 12.08
CA ARG A 25 1.01 38.09 11.66
C ARG A 25 1.57 39.04 12.72
N THR A 26 2.89 39.03 12.93
CA THR A 26 3.74 40.23 13.06
C THR A 26 5.21 39.92 12.79
N ARG A 27 5.91 40.86 12.15
CA ARG A 27 7.32 40.85 11.72
C ARG A 27 8.29 40.70 12.90
N GLY A 28 9.35 39.92 12.69
CA GLY A 28 10.53 39.89 13.57
C GLY A 28 11.43 38.71 13.23
N THR A 29 12.49 38.94 12.46
CA THR A 29 13.58 37.98 12.24
C THR A 29 14.37 37.84 13.54
N TYR A 30 14.08 36.79 14.30
CA TYR A 30 14.93 36.32 15.39
C TYR A 30 15.52 34.98 15.00
N TYR A 31 16.82 34.95 14.73
CA TYR A 31 17.59 33.70 14.64
C TYR A 31 17.74 33.13 16.05
N PHE A 32 16.77 32.32 16.46
CA PHE A 32 16.98 31.40 17.57
C PHE A 32 17.68 30.15 17.04
N SER A 33 18.97 30.04 17.34
CA SER A 33 19.67 28.76 17.40
C SER A 33 18.96 27.92 18.46
N HIS A 34 17.99 27.11 18.06
CA HIS A 34 17.45 26.03 18.87
C HIS A 34 17.93 24.73 18.23
N SER A 35 18.73 24.00 19.00
CA SER A 35 18.96 22.57 18.81
C SER A 35 17.60 21.91 18.52
N THR A 36 17.44 21.35 17.33
CA THR A 36 16.21 20.72 16.82
C THR A 36 15.85 19.42 17.55
N THR A 37 16.48 19.13 18.68
CA THR A 37 16.44 17.83 19.33
C THR A 37 15.33 17.68 20.37
N LEU A 38 14.40 18.65 20.55
CA LEU A 38 13.52 18.62 21.75
C LEU A 38 12.03 18.92 21.57
N LEU A 39 11.46 18.90 20.35
CA LEU A 39 10.00 19.12 20.16
C LEU A 39 9.19 17.89 19.73
N HIS A 40 9.84 16.78 19.37
CA HIS A 40 9.14 15.54 18.97
C HIS A 40 9.40 14.34 19.90
N ASP A 41 10.17 14.54 20.98
CA ASP A 41 10.57 13.47 21.91
C ASP A 41 9.54 13.20 23.02
N HIS A 42 8.25 13.38 22.74
CA HIS A 42 7.26 12.56 23.43
C HIS A 42 7.42 11.14 22.88
N ILE A 43 8.31 10.37 23.50
CA ILE A 43 8.46 8.93 23.25
C ILE A 43 7.11 8.29 23.59
N LEU A 44 6.26 8.14 22.57
CA LEU A 44 5.05 7.34 22.63
C LEU A 44 5.47 5.95 23.15
N LYS A 45 4.97 5.52 24.30
CA LYS A 45 5.28 4.20 24.87
C LYS A 45 4.54 3.11 24.08
N GLY A 46 5.19 1.97 23.82
CA GLY A 46 4.56 0.80 23.20
C GLY A 46 5.24 0.31 21.91
N LYS A 47 4.72 -0.79 21.36
CA LYS A 47 5.22 -1.44 20.13
C LYS A 47 5.10 -0.49 18.93
N VAL A 48 6.10 -0.56 18.06
CA VAL A 48 6.26 0.32 16.90
C VAL A 48 6.27 -0.50 15.64
N VAL A 49 5.44 -0.13 14.68
CA VAL A 49 5.43 -0.74 13.34
C VAL A 49 5.87 0.33 12.35
N LYS A 50 6.98 0.06 11.65
CA LYS A 50 7.55 0.95 10.65
C LYS A 50 7.20 0.44 9.26
N ILE A 51 6.41 1.21 8.54
CA ILE A 51 5.90 0.86 7.21
C ILE A 51 6.40 1.92 6.23
N GLY A 52 7.03 1.48 5.13
CA GLY A 52 7.38 2.33 4.00
C GLY A 52 6.53 2.02 2.78
N CYS A 53 6.23 3.03 1.96
CA CYS A 53 5.62 2.85 0.65
C CYS A 53 6.63 3.10 -0.46
N ALA A 54 6.85 2.08 -1.29
CA ALA A 54 7.80 2.13 -2.40
C ALA A 54 7.16 2.50 -3.74
N SER A 55 5.83 2.46 -3.87
CA SER A 55 5.12 2.84 -5.09
C SER A 55 3.68 3.22 -4.78
N GLY A 56 3.18 4.28 -5.42
CA GLY A 56 1.75 4.65 -5.41
C GLY A 56 0.98 4.25 -6.67
N PHE A 57 1.67 3.83 -7.74
CA PHE A 57 1.09 3.37 -9.00
C PHE A 57 2.15 2.64 -9.84
N TRP A 58 1.72 1.89 -10.87
CA TRP A 58 2.65 1.28 -11.81
C TRP A 58 3.31 2.33 -12.70
N GLY A 59 4.63 2.44 -12.61
CA GLY A 59 5.44 3.46 -13.30
C GLY A 59 6.08 4.49 -12.36
N ASP A 60 5.84 4.37 -11.04
CA ASP A 60 6.55 5.16 -10.03
C ASP A 60 8.07 4.86 -10.03
N THR A 61 8.84 5.69 -9.35
CA THR A 61 10.31 5.65 -9.38
C THR A 61 10.89 4.34 -8.83
N ALA A 62 11.73 3.70 -9.64
CA ALA A 62 12.50 2.52 -9.25
C ALA A 62 13.46 2.77 -8.07
N CYS A 63 13.77 4.03 -7.75
CA CYS A 63 14.70 4.40 -6.69
C CYS A 63 14.11 4.25 -5.27
N ALA A 64 12.78 4.14 -5.13
CA ALA A 64 12.14 4.12 -3.82
C ALA A 64 12.46 2.84 -3.03
N ALA A 65 12.46 1.67 -3.68
CA ALA A 65 12.77 0.39 -3.03
C ALA A 65 14.17 0.40 -2.37
N PRO A 66 15.29 0.70 -3.08
CA PRO A 66 16.60 0.75 -2.43
C PRO A 66 16.68 1.84 -1.35
N GLN A 67 16.07 3.01 -1.55
CA GLN A 67 16.03 4.05 -0.52
C GLN A 67 15.40 3.56 0.79
N LEU A 68 14.28 2.84 0.71
CA LEU A 68 13.61 2.28 1.89
C LEU A 68 14.39 1.13 2.52
N ILE A 69 14.93 0.25 1.69
CA ILE A 69 15.70 -0.92 2.15
C ILE A 69 16.95 -0.48 2.89
N TYR A 70 17.70 0.50 2.38
CA TYR A 70 18.99 0.91 2.96
C TYR A 70 18.88 2.12 3.89
N GLY A 71 17.91 3.01 3.69
CA GLY A 71 17.78 4.26 4.45
C GLY A 71 17.07 4.12 5.80
N ALA A 72 16.32 3.04 6.03
CA ALA A 72 15.61 2.84 7.30
C ALA A 72 15.50 1.35 7.68
N LYS A 73 15.45 1.08 8.99
CA LYS A 73 15.08 -0.24 9.50
C LYS A 73 13.55 -0.36 9.54
N LEU A 74 12.95 -0.85 8.46
CA LEU A 74 11.51 -1.04 8.32
C LEU A 74 11.07 -2.45 8.73
N ASN A 75 9.83 -2.57 9.15
CA ASN A 75 9.17 -3.86 9.36
C ASN A 75 8.48 -4.33 8.07
N TYR A 76 7.86 -3.39 7.36
CA TYR A 76 7.09 -3.65 6.15
C TYR A 76 7.43 -2.64 5.05
N ILE A 77 7.43 -3.10 3.80
CA ILE A 77 7.40 -2.25 2.61
C ILE A 77 6.15 -2.62 1.81
N ILE A 78 5.33 -1.62 1.52
CA ILE A 78 4.15 -1.77 0.67
C ILE A 78 4.45 -1.24 -0.73
N PHE A 79 3.77 -1.83 -1.70
CA PHE A 79 3.90 -1.50 -3.12
C PHE A 79 2.52 -1.45 -3.76
N ASP A 80 2.02 -0.25 -3.99
CA ASP A 80 0.83 -0.03 -4.79
C ASP A 80 1.18 0.15 -6.27
N TYR A 81 0.57 -0.69 -7.12
CA TYR A 81 0.77 -0.71 -8.56
C TYR A 81 -0.53 -0.51 -9.34
N LEU A 82 -1.70 -0.66 -8.71
CA LEU A 82 -2.94 -0.79 -9.46
C LEU A 82 -3.70 0.54 -9.52
N SER A 83 -3.93 1.00 -10.74
CA SER A 83 -4.97 1.97 -11.08
C SER A 83 -5.93 1.35 -12.11
N GLU A 84 -7.01 2.06 -12.42
CA GLU A 84 -7.99 1.66 -13.44
C GLU A 84 -7.32 1.43 -14.80
N ILE A 85 -6.38 2.30 -15.17
CA ILE A 85 -5.60 2.17 -16.42
C ILE A 85 -4.71 0.92 -16.38
N THR A 86 -4.03 0.69 -15.26
CA THR A 86 -3.17 -0.49 -15.07
C THR A 86 -3.94 -1.79 -15.31
N MET A 87 -5.15 -1.92 -14.78
CA MET A 87 -5.96 -3.14 -14.94
C MET A 87 -6.24 -3.47 -16.42
N SER A 88 -6.47 -2.45 -17.24
CA SER A 88 -6.69 -2.61 -18.68
C SER A 88 -5.42 -3.10 -19.40
N LEU A 89 -4.26 -2.55 -19.04
CA LEU A 89 -2.96 -2.98 -19.58
C LEU A 89 -2.62 -4.42 -19.19
N LEU A 90 -2.87 -4.79 -17.92
CA LEU A 90 -2.62 -6.14 -17.43
C LEU A 90 -3.54 -7.16 -18.10
N THR A 91 -4.81 -6.80 -18.36
CA THR A 91 -5.74 -7.61 -19.14
C THR A 91 -5.24 -7.82 -20.56
N ALA A 92 -4.78 -6.76 -21.23
CA ALA A 92 -4.21 -6.87 -22.56
C ALA A 92 -2.95 -7.75 -22.58
N GLY A 93 -2.08 -7.63 -21.57
CA GLY A 93 -0.89 -8.46 -21.40
C GLY A 93 -1.24 -9.94 -21.24
N ARG A 94 -2.21 -10.27 -20.38
CA ARG A 94 -2.64 -11.66 -20.15
C ARG A 94 -3.30 -12.30 -21.38
N ARG A 95 -4.00 -11.52 -22.20
CA ARG A 95 -4.57 -11.99 -23.48
C ARG A 95 -3.49 -12.40 -24.48
N LYS A 96 -2.34 -11.70 -24.48
CA LYS A 96 -1.20 -12.04 -25.34
C LYS A 96 -0.42 -13.23 -24.80
N ALA A 97 -0.26 -13.31 -23.47
CA ALA A 97 0.56 -14.29 -22.78
C ALA A 97 -0.12 -14.70 -21.46
N PRO A 98 -0.67 -15.94 -21.34
CA PRO A 98 -1.47 -16.36 -20.19
C PRO A 98 -0.78 -16.26 -18.83
N GLU A 99 0.55 -16.31 -18.80
CA GLU A 99 1.39 -16.17 -17.61
C GLU A 99 1.51 -14.73 -17.10
N MET A 100 1.18 -13.74 -17.94
CA MET A 100 1.18 -12.31 -17.59
C MET A 100 -0.09 -11.91 -16.83
N GLY A 101 -0.32 -10.60 -16.66
CA GLY A 101 -1.45 -10.06 -15.88
C GLY A 101 -1.08 -9.58 -14.49
N TYR A 102 0.22 -9.50 -14.20
CA TYR A 102 0.82 -8.86 -13.02
C TYR A 102 1.83 -7.80 -13.47
N ALA A 103 2.25 -6.90 -12.57
CA ALA A 103 3.24 -5.87 -12.89
C ALA A 103 4.66 -6.47 -12.89
N PRO A 104 5.33 -6.62 -14.05
CA PRO A 104 6.65 -7.25 -14.13
C PRO A 104 7.73 -6.45 -13.40
N ASP A 105 7.61 -5.12 -13.37
CA ASP A 105 8.61 -4.24 -12.75
C ASP A 105 8.70 -4.45 -11.24
N PHE A 106 7.59 -4.77 -10.57
CA PHE A 106 7.63 -5.16 -9.16
C PHE A 106 8.59 -6.35 -8.96
N VAL A 107 8.49 -7.35 -9.83
CA VAL A 107 9.31 -8.56 -9.75
C VAL A 107 10.77 -8.26 -10.13
N GLN A 108 10.99 -7.62 -11.29
CA GLN A 108 12.30 -7.52 -11.92
C GLN A 108 13.14 -6.33 -11.41
N VAL A 109 12.48 -5.22 -11.08
CA VAL A 109 13.15 -3.96 -10.72
C VAL A 109 13.09 -3.72 -9.22
N SER A 110 11.91 -3.89 -8.61
CA SER A 110 11.72 -3.54 -7.20
C SER A 110 12.15 -4.62 -6.22
N VAL A 111 12.09 -5.91 -6.61
CA VAL A 111 12.32 -7.03 -5.70
C VAL A 111 13.56 -7.85 -6.05
N ALA A 112 13.71 -8.31 -7.29
CA ALA A 112 14.82 -9.20 -7.68
C ALA A 112 16.22 -8.66 -7.31
N PRO A 113 16.57 -7.38 -7.56
CA PRO A 113 17.92 -6.88 -7.28
C PRO A 113 18.26 -6.85 -5.78
N PHE A 114 17.23 -6.82 -4.92
CA PHE A 114 17.38 -6.60 -3.49
C PHE A 114 16.91 -7.78 -2.64
N ILE A 115 16.55 -8.92 -3.26
CA ILE A 115 15.87 -10.03 -2.57
C ILE A 115 16.69 -10.61 -1.41
N LYS A 116 18.01 -10.67 -1.55
CA LYS A 116 18.94 -11.10 -0.50
C LYS A 116 18.97 -10.13 0.68
N ASP A 117 18.96 -8.83 0.40
CA ASP A 117 18.92 -7.78 1.43
C ASP A 117 17.58 -7.76 2.15
N ILE A 118 16.48 -7.92 1.41
CA ILE A 118 15.12 -8.05 1.95
C ILE A 118 15.07 -9.19 2.96
N LYS A 119 15.59 -10.37 2.57
CA LYS A 119 15.66 -11.55 3.46
C LYS A 119 16.55 -11.30 4.67
N SER A 120 17.77 -10.80 4.45
CA SER A 120 18.76 -10.55 5.50
C SER A 120 18.25 -9.57 6.55
N LYS A 121 17.56 -8.52 6.12
CA LYS A 121 16.97 -7.49 6.99
C LYS A 121 15.65 -7.93 7.63
N GLY A 122 15.05 -9.01 7.14
CA GLY A 122 13.76 -9.52 7.61
C GLY A 122 12.61 -8.56 7.36
N VAL A 123 12.67 -7.74 6.30
CA VAL A 123 11.58 -6.83 5.94
C VAL A 123 10.51 -7.61 5.16
N LYS A 124 9.25 -7.44 5.53
CA LYS A 124 8.13 -8.10 4.86
C LYS A 124 7.58 -7.21 3.75
N LEU A 125 7.16 -7.82 2.64
CA LEU A 125 6.61 -7.09 1.49
C LEU A 125 5.11 -7.35 1.34
N ILE A 126 4.36 -6.32 0.96
CA ILE A 126 2.93 -6.43 0.66
C ILE A 126 2.67 -5.67 -0.64
N SER A 127 2.03 -6.32 -1.61
CA SER A 127 1.77 -5.67 -2.90
C SER A 127 0.51 -6.16 -3.59
N ASN A 128 -0.19 -5.23 -4.24
CA ASN A 128 -1.25 -5.49 -5.20
C ASN A 128 -0.72 -5.66 -6.64
N ALA A 129 0.61 -5.69 -6.84
CA ALA A 129 1.25 -5.91 -8.14
C ALA A 129 0.87 -7.24 -8.82
N GLY A 130 0.21 -8.15 -8.09
CA GLY A 130 -0.38 -9.36 -8.66
C GLY A 130 -1.46 -9.07 -9.70
N GLY A 131 -2.12 -7.91 -9.64
CA GLY A 131 -3.09 -7.48 -10.65
C GLY A 131 -4.19 -8.52 -10.88
N ILE A 132 -4.41 -8.89 -12.14
CA ILE A 132 -5.36 -9.95 -12.50
C ILE A 132 -4.75 -11.35 -12.49
N ASN A 133 -3.44 -11.49 -12.20
CA ASN A 133 -2.77 -12.78 -12.11
C ASN A 133 -1.77 -12.83 -10.93
N PRO A 134 -2.27 -12.75 -9.68
CA PRO A 134 -1.40 -12.76 -8.51
C PRO A 134 -0.67 -14.10 -8.32
N GLY A 135 -1.21 -15.19 -8.90
CA GLY A 135 -0.52 -16.48 -8.97
C GLY A 135 0.72 -16.45 -9.87
N GLY A 136 0.62 -15.86 -11.06
CA GLY A 136 1.75 -15.68 -11.97
C GLY A 136 2.86 -14.81 -11.37
N CYS A 137 2.49 -13.74 -10.67
CA CYS A 137 3.42 -12.91 -9.91
C CYS A 137 4.21 -13.72 -8.86
N ALA A 138 3.50 -14.57 -8.11
CA ALA A 138 4.11 -15.43 -7.10
C ALA A 138 5.06 -16.46 -7.72
N GLU A 139 4.71 -17.07 -8.85
CA GLU A 139 5.59 -18.00 -9.57
C GLU A 139 6.86 -17.31 -10.08
N ALA A 140 6.74 -16.09 -10.60
CA ALA A 140 7.89 -15.32 -11.05
C ALA A 140 8.85 -14.99 -9.88
N LEU A 141 8.32 -14.59 -8.73
CA LEU A 141 9.13 -14.39 -7.53
C LEU A 141 9.73 -15.67 -6.96
N ARG A 142 9.00 -16.80 -6.99
CA ARG A 142 9.54 -18.11 -6.59
C ARG A 142 10.75 -18.51 -7.43
N LYS A 143 10.72 -18.26 -8.75
CA LYS A 143 11.86 -18.50 -9.64
C LYS A 143 13.07 -17.67 -9.21
N ILE A 144 12.89 -16.39 -8.92
CA ILE A 144 13.97 -15.51 -8.42
C ILE A 144 14.52 -16.02 -7.09
N CYS A 145 13.64 -16.38 -6.14
CA CYS A 145 14.07 -16.88 -4.83
C CYS A 145 14.93 -18.14 -4.98
N LYS A 146 14.53 -19.06 -5.87
CA LYS A 146 15.29 -20.28 -6.18
C LYS A 146 16.65 -19.96 -6.81
N THR A 147 16.72 -19.04 -7.77
CA THR A 147 17.97 -18.62 -8.43
C THR A 147 18.92 -17.97 -7.44
N GLU A 148 18.41 -17.12 -6.55
CA GLU A 148 19.22 -16.36 -5.59
C GLU A 148 19.53 -17.14 -4.29
N GLY A 149 19.00 -18.36 -4.14
CA GLY A 149 19.22 -19.21 -2.98
C GLY A 149 18.60 -18.67 -1.68
N VAL A 150 17.49 -17.93 -1.78
CA VAL A 150 16.79 -17.34 -0.64
C VAL A 150 15.48 -18.07 -0.38
N ASP A 151 15.20 -18.34 0.89
CA ASP A 151 13.94 -18.95 1.33
C ASP A 151 12.99 -17.86 1.84
N LEU A 152 11.95 -17.54 1.07
CA LEU A 152 10.92 -16.56 1.42
C LEU A 152 9.53 -17.17 1.24
N LYS A 153 8.68 -17.02 2.25
CA LYS A 153 7.28 -17.48 2.21
C LYS A 153 6.43 -16.48 1.46
N ILE A 154 5.97 -16.86 0.27
CA ILE A 154 5.12 -16.04 -0.59
C ILE A 154 3.66 -16.50 -0.47
N ALA A 155 2.81 -15.66 0.09
CA ALA A 155 1.37 -15.86 0.16
C ALA A 155 0.65 -15.09 -0.94
N VAL A 156 -0.44 -15.67 -1.43
CA VAL A 156 -1.31 -15.06 -2.45
C VAL A 156 -2.72 -14.94 -1.91
N VAL A 157 -3.22 -13.71 -1.84
CA VAL A 157 -4.62 -13.40 -1.54
C VAL A 157 -5.38 -13.34 -2.87
N LYS A 158 -6.50 -14.06 -2.93
CA LYS A 158 -7.41 -14.13 -4.10
C LYS A 158 -8.84 -13.85 -3.64
N GLY A 159 -9.74 -13.68 -4.61
CA GLY A 159 -11.17 -13.44 -4.39
C GLY A 159 -11.63 -12.07 -4.87
N ASP A 160 -10.70 -11.25 -5.38
CA ASP A 160 -11.02 -10.01 -6.06
C ASP A 160 -11.61 -10.25 -7.45
N ASP A 161 -11.11 -11.23 -8.21
CA ASP A 161 -11.61 -11.54 -9.57
C ASP A 161 -13.04 -12.13 -9.54
N LEU A 162 -13.99 -11.35 -10.08
CA LEU A 162 -15.41 -11.69 -10.20
C LEU A 162 -15.82 -12.09 -11.63
N MET A 163 -14.87 -12.29 -12.55
CA MET A 163 -15.18 -12.60 -13.95
C MET A 163 -16.02 -13.88 -14.11
N SER A 164 -15.88 -14.85 -13.21
CA SER A 164 -16.71 -16.08 -13.19
C SER A 164 -18.16 -15.84 -12.74
N GLN A 165 -18.43 -14.72 -12.06
CA GLN A 165 -19.73 -14.39 -11.47
C GLN A 165 -20.52 -13.37 -12.32
N VAL A 166 -19.97 -12.88 -13.43
CA VAL A 166 -20.58 -11.82 -14.28
C VAL A 166 -22.03 -12.13 -14.65
N ARG A 167 -22.33 -13.35 -15.11
CA ARG A 167 -23.70 -13.74 -15.50
C ARG A 167 -24.68 -13.70 -14.33
N GLU A 168 -24.21 -14.04 -13.14
CA GLU A 168 -25.04 -14.00 -11.93
C GLU A 168 -25.31 -12.56 -11.52
N LEU A 169 -24.27 -11.73 -11.50
CA LEU A 169 -24.35 -10.31 -11.14
C LEU A 169 -25.21 -9.50 -12.14
N GLN A 170 -25.12 -9.81 -13.44
CA GLN A 170 -25.99 -9.22 -14.46
C GLN A 170 -27.48 -9.49 -14.19
N ARG A 171 -27.83 -10.68 -13.70
CA ARG A 171 -29.24 -11.04 -13.38
C ARG A 171 -29.81 -10.28 -12.19
N LEU A 172 -28.96 -9.69 -11.34
CA LEU A 172 -29.39 -8.86 -10.22
C LEU A 172 -29.85 -7.45 -10.65
N GLY A 173 -29.72 -7.09 -11.94
CA GLY A 173 -30.13 -5.79 -12.44
C GLY A 173 -29.26 -4.65 -11.92
N ILE A 174 -27.98 -4.93 -11.62
CA ILE A 174 -27.03 -3.93 -11.13
C ILE A 174 -26.76 -2.92 -12.25
N THR A 175 -26.89 -1.64 -11.91
CA THR A 175 -26.54 -0.50 -12.77
C THR A 175 -25.31 0.21 -12.22
N GLU A 176 -24.64 0.99 -13.06
CA GLU A 176 -23.56 1.87 -12.60
C GLU A 176 -24.11 2.89 -11.59
N MET A 177 -23.37 3.12 -10.50
CA MET A 177 -23.90 3.79 -9.32
C MET A 177 -24.18 5.29 -9.52
N SER A 178 -23.48 5.93 -10.46
CA SER A 178 -23.52 7.38 -10.65
C SER A 178 -24.43 7.79 -11.81
N SER A 179 -24.35 7.05 -12.91
CA SER A 179 -25.02 7.31 -14.19
C SER A 179 -26.30 6.52 -14.37
N GLY A 180 -26.46 5.39 -13.65
CA GLY A 180 -27.58 4.47 -13.85
C GLY A 180 -27.51 3.67 -15.15
N GLU A 181 -26.40 3.77 -15.89
CA GLU A 181 -26.18 2.99 -17.12
C GLU A 181 -26.26 1.48 -16.82
N PRO A 182 -26.79 0.69 -17.76
CA PRO A 182 -26.90 -0.74 -17.58
C PRO A 182 -25.52 -1.39 -17.49
N PHE A 183 -25.52 -2.60 -16.96
CA PHE A 183 -24.32 -3.42 -16.90
C PHE A 183 -23.69 -3.57 -18.31
N PRO A 184 -22.37 -3.34 -18.49
CA PRO A 184 -21.73 -3.39 -19.80
C PRO A 184 -21.85 -4.78 -20.48
N GLU A 185 -22.09 -4.80 -21.79
CA GLU A 185 -22.16 -6.05 -22.57
C GLU A 185 -20.80 -6.76 -22.68
N HIS A 186 -19.71 -5.98 -22.69
CA HIS A 186 -18.35 -6.49 -22.84
C HIS A 186 -17.49 -6.05 -21.67
N LEU A 187 -16.99 -7.03 -20.91
CA LEU A 187 -16.09 -6.80 -19.79
C LEU A 187 -14.68 -7.30 -20.09
N HIS A 188 -13.71 -6.47 -19.78
CA HIS A 188 -12.29 -6.84 -19.80
C HIS A 188 -11.86 -7.47 -18.47
N SER A 189 -12.33 -6.91 -17.37
CA SER A 189 -12.09 -7.37 -16.00
C SER A 189 -13.24 -6.93 -15.10
N MET A 190 -13.46 -7.65 -14.00
CA MET A 190 -14.41 -7.27 -12.95
C MET A 190 -13.79 -7.67 -11.62
N ASN A 191 -13.49 -6.70 -10.77
CA ASN A 191 -12.75 -6.94 -9.53
C ASN A 191 -13.40 -6.27 -8.33
N ALA A 192 -13.49 -6.99 -7.21
CA ALA A 192 -13.84 -6.44 -5.91
C ALA A 192 -12.58 -5.89 -5.22
N TYR A 193 -12.73 -4.80 -4.48
CA TYR A 193 -11.66 -4.31 -3.60
C TYR A 193 -11.67 -5.11 -2.31
N LEU A 194 -10.70 -6.00 -2.16
CA LEU A 194 -10.48 -6.70 -0.89
C LEU A 194 -10.02 -5.74 0.21
N GLY A 195 -10.40 -6.05 1.46
CA GLY A 195 -9.93 -5.33 2.65
C GLY A 195 -8.63 -5.90 3.24
N ALA A 196 -8.22 -5.36 4.37
CA ALA A 196 -6.96 -5.73 5.04
C ALA A 196 -6.96 -7.12 5.70
N GLY A 197 -8.13 -7.68 6.01
CA GLY A 197 -8.27 -8.93 6.76
C GLY A 197 -7.51 -10.13 6.16
N PRO A 198 -7.74 -10.48 4.88
CA PRO A 198 -7.02 -11.58 4.23
C PRO A 198 -5.49 -11.38 4.17
N ILE A 199 -5.03 -10.13 3.99
CA ILE A 199 -3.60 -9.80 4.01
C ILE A 199 -3.03 -9.99 5.42
N ALA A 200 -3.72 -9.54 6.46
CA ALA A 200 -3.31 -9.72 7.85
C ALA A 200 -3.29 -11.21 8.26
N GLN A 201 -4.22 -12.01 7.74
CA GLN A 201 -4.21 -13.46 7.93
C GLN A 201 -2.98 -14.12 7.28
N ALA A 202 -2.64 -13.73 6.05
CA ALA A 202 -1.43 -14.21 5.37
C ALA A 202 -0.16 -13.87 6.16
N LEU A 203 -0.06 -12.66 6.71
CA LEU A 203 1.04 -12.27 7.60
C LEU A 203 1.08 -13.13 8.87
N SER A 204 -0.08 -13.43 9.46
CA SER A 204 -0.22 -14.28 10.65
C SER A 204 0.17 -15.73 10.39
N MET A 205 0.03 -16.22 9.16
CA MET A 205 0.54 -17.51 8.71
C MET A 205 2.06 -17.50 8.43
N GLY A 206 2.73 -16.37 8.66
CA GLY A 206 4.19 -16.23 8.54
C GLY A 206 4.67 -15.91 7.13
N ALA A 207 3.84 -15.28 6.29
CA ALA A 207 4.29 -14.79 4.99
C ALA A 207 5.37 -13.71 5.14
N ASP A 208 6.41 -13.83 4.31
CA ASP A 208 7.43 -12.80 4.10
C ASP A 208 7.02 -11.83 2.99
N ILE A 209 6.32 -12.34 1.96
CA ILE A 209 5.75 -11.57 0.86
C ILE A 209 4.27 -11.92 0.74
N VAL A 210 3.39 -10.92 0.74
CA VAL A 210 1.96 -11.07 0.47
C VAL A 210 1.62 -10.37 -0.84
N LEU A 211 1.09 -11.15 -1.79
CA LEU A 211 0.64 -10.66 -3.09
C LEU A 211 -0.88 -10.73 -3.17
N THR A 212 -1.50 -9.70 -3.73
CA THR A 212 -2.93 -9.65 -3.99
C THR A 212 -3.22 -9.09 -5.38
N GLY A 213 -4.47 -9.23 -5.82
CA GLY A 213 -5.04 -8.45 -6.91
C GLY A 213 -5.62 -7.14 -6.40
N ARG A 214 -6.85 -6.77 -6.81
CA ARG A 214 -7.47 -5.51 -6.36
C ARG A 214 -7.77 -5.55 -4.86
N CYS A 215 -7.29 -4.54 -4.14
CA CYS A 215 -7.60 -4.29 -2.75
C CYS A 215 -7.75 -2.79 -2.53
N ALA A 216 -8.36 -2.37 -1.41
CA ALA A 216 -8.28 -0.98 -1.00
C ALA A 216 -6.81 -0.59 -0.74
N ASP A 217 -6.39 0.57 -1.20
CA ASP A 217 -4.98 0.99 -1.19
C ASP A 217 -4.44 1.03 0.25
N SER A 218 -5.23 1.59 1.17
CA SER A 218 -4.92 1.62 2.61
C SER A 218 -4.90 0.24 3.27
N ALA A 219 -5.45 -0.81 2.65
CA ALA A 219 -5.47 -2.16 3.21
C ALA A 219 -4.05 -2.73 3.38
N MET A 220 -3.13 -2.40 2.48
CA MET A 220 -1.75 -2.90 2.52
C MET A 220 -0.97 -2.37 3.73
N ALA A 221 -1.30 -1.16 4.20
CA ALA A 221 -0.74 -0.58 5.41
C ALA A 221 -1.53 -0.97 6.68
N LEU A 222 -2.86 -1.07 6.59
CA LEU A 222 -3.70 -1.49 7.71
C LEU A 222 -3.43 -2.95 8.12
N ALA A 223 -3.19 -3.85 7.17
CA ALA A 223 -2.99 -5.27 7.44
C ALA A 223 -1.81 -5.57 8.39
N PRO A 224 -0.61 -4.98 8.23
CA PRO A 224 0.45 -5.02 9.22
C PRO A 224 0.01 -4.58 10.61
N LEU A 225 -0.81 -3.54 10.74
CA LEU A 225 -1.26 -3.04 12.04
C LEU A 225 -2.21 -4.03 12.71
N ILE A 226 -3.15 -4.60 11.95
CA ILE A 226 -4.04 -5.66 12.41
C ILE A 226 -3.21 -6.84 12.93
N HIS A 227 -2.24 -7.29 12.14
CA HIS A 227 -1.37 -8.42 12.49
C HIS A 227 -0.50 -8.12 13.73
N GLU A 228 0.19 -6.99 13.74
CA GLU A 228 1.20 -6.67 14.76
C GLU A 228 0.58 -6.29 16.11
N PHE A 229 -0.61 -5.67 16.10
CA PHE A 229 -1.32 -5.27 17.32
C PHE A 229 -2.46 -6.20 17.72
N GLY A 230 -2.72 -7.26 16.94
CA GLY A 230 -3.78 -8.22 17.21
C GLY A 230 -5.17 -7.58 17.22
N TRP A 231 -5.42 -6.61 16.34
CA TRP A 231 -6.72 -5.95 16.26
C TRP A 231 -7.77 -6.90 15.69
N THR A 232 -8.99 -6.78 16.19
CA THR A 232 -10.15 -7.52 15.70
C THR A 232 -10.96 -6.67 14.73
N MET A 233 -11.73 -7.30 13.85
CA MET A 233 -12.46 -6.62 12.76
C MET A 233 -13.64 -5.76 13.23
N ASP A 234 -13.98 -5.82 14.52
CA ASP A 234 -15.00 -5.01 15.19
C ASP A 234 -14.42 -3.79 15.93
N GLN A 235 -13.10 -3.63 15.98
CA GLN A 235 -12.44 -2.46 16.60
C GLN A 235 -12.38 -1.26 15.63
N PHE A 236 -13.55 -0.76 15.23
CA PHE A 236 -13.68 0.22 14.15
C PHE A 236 -12.82 1.48 14.31
N ASP A 237 -12.68 2.03 15.52
CA ASP A 237 -11.82 3.21 15.75
C ASP A 237 -10.35 2.94 15.39
N ARG A 238 -9.87 1.74 15.72
CA ARG A 238 -8.49 1.33 15.42
C ARG A 238 -8.32 1.07 13.93
N LEU A 239 -9.28 0.39 13.32
CA LEU A 239 -9.28 0.13 11.88
C LEU A 239 -9.33 1.44 11.09
N ALA A 240 -10.16 2.39 11.48
CA ALA A 240 -10.26 3.72 10.88
C ALA A 240 -8.94 4.50 11.02
N ALA A 241 -8.33 4.51 12.21
CA ALA A 241 -7.03 5.15 12.42
C ALA A 241 -5.92 4.51 11.58
N GLY A 242 -5.92 3.17 11.47
CA GLY A 242 -4.98 2.43 10.64
C GLY A 242 -5.19 2.68 9.14
N SER A 243 -6.44 2.75 8.68
CA SER A 243 -6.78 3.12 7.30
C SER A 243 -6.38 4.55 6.97
N LEU A 244 -6.62 5.51 7.87
CA LEU A 244 -6.17 6.90 7.70
C LEU A 244 -4.66 6.94 7.51
N ALA A 245 -3.92 6.28 8.40
CA ALA A 245 -2.47 6.22 8.25
C ALA A 245 -2.04 5.48 6.99
N GLY A 246 -2.80 4.46 6.56
CA GLY A 246 -2.58 3.78 5.30
C GLY A 246 -2.63 4.73 4.11
N HIS A 247 -3.68 5.55 4.00
CA HIS A 247 -3.79 6.56 2.95
C HIS A 247 -2.65 7.58 2.97
N LEU A 248 -2.21 8.02 4.16
CA LEU A 248 -1.06 8.92 4.27
C LEU A 248 0.24 8.27 3.78
N ILE A 249 0.40 6.95 3.96
CA ILE A 249 1.60 6.20 3.57
C ILE A 249 1.60 5.86 2.08
N GLU A 250 0.50 5.30 1.56
CA GLU A 250 0.40 4.81 0.17
C GLU A 250 0.45 5.97 -0.83
N CYS A 251 -0.18 7.10 -0.50
CA CYS A 251 -0.04 8.37 -1.19
C CYS A 251 1.12 9.23 -0.65
N GLY A 252 2.20 8.62 -0.14
CA GLY A 252 3.25 9.29 0.64
C GLY A 252 3.84 10.57 0.03
N ALA A 253 4.00 10.63 -1.30
CA ALA A 253 4.48 11.84 -1.98
C ALA A 253 3.55 13.04 -1.73
N GLN A 254 2.24 12.84 -1.60
CA GLN A 254 1.26 13.91 -1.38
C GLN A 254 1.45 14.59 -0.02
N VAL A 255 1.76 13.81 1.01
CA VAL A 255 1.91 14.32 2.38
C VAL A 255 3.33 14.77 2.71
N THR A 256 4.32 14.42 1.88
CA THR A 256 5.72 14.85 2.02
C THR A 256 6.11 16.00 1.08
N GLY A 257 5.14 16.71 0.49
CA GLY A 257 5.40 17.88 -0.36
C GLY A 257 5.74 17.56 -1.82
N GLY A 258 5.48 16.34 -2.28
CA GLY A 258 5.57 15.92 -3.68
C GLY A 258 4.35 16.27 -4.54
N ILE A 259 3.29 16.84 -3.95
CA ILE A 259 2.22 17.51 -4.69
C ILE A 259 2.49 19.02 -4.73
N PHE A 260 2.48 19.58 -5.94
CA PHE A 260 2.40 21.02 -6.15
C PHE A 260 0.96 21.48 -5.90
N THR A 261 0.72 22.13 -4.76
CA THR A 261 -0.63 22.59 -4.35
C THR A 261 -1.00 23.92 -4.97
N ASP A 262 -0.03 24.66 -5.51
CA ASP A 262 -0.23 25.93 -6.20
C ASP A 262 -0.56 25.71 -7.69
N TRP A 263 -1.38 24.71 -8.02
CA TRP A 263 -1.74 24.37 -9.41
C TRP A 263 -2.24 25.59 -10.23
N HIS A 264 -2.84 26.58 -9.57
CA HIS A 264 -3.25 27.87 -10.15
C HIS A 264 -2.08 28.75 -10.66
N LEU A 265 -0.84 28.43 -10.29
CA LEU A 265 0.39 29.07 -10.79
C LEU A 265 0.97 28.36 -12.02
N VAL A 266 0.43 27.19 -12.41
CA VAL A 266 0.83 26.51 -13.64
C VAL A 266 0.07 27.18 -14.79
N GLU A 267 0.80 27.89 -15.66
CA GLU A 267 0.22 28.39 -16.90
C GLU A 267 -0.24 27.20 -17.77
N GLU A 268 -1.48 27.25 -18.25
CA GLU A 268 -2.12 26.22 -19.09
C GLU A 268 -2.35 24.84 -18.44
N TRP A 269 -2.78 24.82 -17.18
CA TRP A 269 -3.42 23.64 -16.58
C TRP A 269 -4.68 23.18 -17.35
#